data_AF-A0AAP3WJ16-F1
#
_entry.id   AF-A0AAP3WJ16-F1
#
_cell.length_a   1.000
_cell.length_b   1.000
_cell.length_c   1.000
_cell.angle_alpha   90.00
_cell.angle_beta   90.00
_cell.angle_gamma   90.00
#
_symmetry.space_group_name_H-M   'P 1'
#
loop_
_entity.id
_entity.type
_entity.pdbx_description
1 polymer ?
#
loop_
_entity_poly.entity_id
_entity_poly.type
_entity_poly.pdbx_seq_one_letter_code
_entity_poly.pdbx_strand_id
1 'polypeptide(L)' 'APSLGCRMVLANAENYEAIYFLTDDEVLDAAACYRRWWEGRKYPKTTWTIDPCYDEPLCGSGYRWW' A
#
# COMPACT_ATOMS: atom_id res chain seq x y z
N ALA A 1 1.56 16.47 -8.97
CA ALA A 1 1.61 17.26 -7.70
C ALA A 1 1.53 16.26 -6.55
N PRO A 2 1.79 16.60 -5.26
CA PRO A 2 1.45 15.68 -4.18
C PRO A 2 -0.06 15.45 -4.17
N SER A 3 -0.48 14.19 -4.04
CA SER A 3 -1.88 13.79 -4.06
C SER A 3 -2.53 14.10 -2.71
N LEU A 4 -2.72 15.39 -2.44
CA LEU A 4 -3.30 15.94 -1.23
C LEU A 4 -4.78 15.53 -1.14
N GLY A 5 -5.04 14.34 -0.59
CA GLY A 5 -6.37 13.73 -0.50
C GLY A 5 -6.35 12.21 -0.50
N CYS A 6 -5.31 11.60 -1.05
CA CYS A 6 -5.07 10.16 -0.94
C CYS A 6 -4.41 9.85 0.41
N ARG A 7 -4.94 8.86 1.15
CA ARG A 7 -4.36 8.40 2.44
C ARG A 7 -3.12 7.51 2.26
N MET A 8 -2.39 7.70 1.17
CA MET A 8 -1.22 6.91 0.84
C MET A 8 0.01 7.78 0.98
N VAL A 9 1.00 7.25 1.69
CA VAL A 9 2.24 7.95 2.01
C VAL A 9 3.43 7.02 1.81
N LEU A 10 4.63 7.59 1.81
CA LEU A 10 5.86 6.81 1.87
C LEU A 10 5.93 5.97 3.16
N ALA A 11 6.51 4.78 3.09
CA ALA A 11 6.57 3.84 4.20
C ALA A 11 7.34 4.38 5.42
N ASN A 12 8.28 5.30 5.20
CA ASN A 12 9.05 5.99 6.24
C ASN A 12 8.36 7.24 6.78
N ALA A 13 7.09 7.49 6.44
CA ALA A 13 6.34 8.60 6.99
C ALA A 13 6.18 8.46 8.52
N GLU A 14 6.75 9.40 9.26
CA GLU A 14 6.64 9.47 10.73
C GLU A 14 5.42 10.29 11.17
N ASN A 15 4.89 11.16 10.30
CA ASN A 15 3.77 12.07 10.55
C ASN A 15 2.92 12.31 9.28
N TYR A 16 1.76 12.96 9.44
CA TYR A 16 0.84 13.27 8.33
C TYR A 16 1.18 14.61 7.65
N GLU A 17 2.45 14.82 7.33
CA GLU A 17 2.87 16.02 6.60
C GLU A 17 2.79 15.82 5.10
N ALA A 18 2.48 16.92 4.40
CA ALA A 18 2.35 16.99 2.95
C ALA A 18 3.56 16.41 2.19
N ILE A 19 4.75 16.46 2.80
CA ILE A 19 6.01 15.98 2.20
C ILE A 19 6.06 14.47 2.03
N TYR A 20 5.26 13.72 2.80
CA TYR A 20 5.22 12.25 2.74
C TYR A 20 4.12 11.73 1.82
N PHE A 21 3.24 12.61 1.32
CA PHE A 21 2.20 12.21 0.39
C PHE A 21 2.81 11.83 -0.94
N LEU A 22 2.30 10.73 -1.47
CA LEU A 22 2.67 10.25 -2.79
C LEU A 22 2.28 11.29 -3.85
N THR A 23 3.13 11.41 -4.85
CA THR A 23 2.79 12.08 -6.11
C THR A 23 1.75 11.28 -6.88
N ASP A 24 1.10 11.92 -7.85
CA ASP A 24 0.07 11.26 -8.69
C ASP A 24 0.59 9.97 -9.36
N ASP A 25 1.85 9.94 -9.80
CA ASP A 25 2.49 8.76 -10.42
C ASP A 25 2.75 7.64 -9.40
N GLU A 26 3.21 7.97 -8.19
CA GLU A 26 3.42 7.01 -7.10
C GLU A 26 2.09 6.43 -6.60
N VAL A 27 1.00 7.21 -6.62
CA VAL A 27 -0.34 6.69 -6.32
C VAL A 27 -0.78 5.66 -7.36
N LEU A 28 -0.49 5.87 -8.64
CA LEU A 28 -0.80 4.90 -9.69
C LEU A 28 0.00 3.60 -9.53
N ASP A 29 1.28 3.71 -9.15
CA ASP A 29 2.12 2.55 -8.86
C ASP A 29 1.61 1.77 -7.64
N ALA A 30 1.30 2.46 -6.54
CA ALA A 30 0.74 1.84 -5.34
C ALA A 30 -0.63 1.19 -5.60
N ALA A 31 -1.46 1.79 -6.47
CA ALA A 31 -2.73 1.21 -6.92
C ALA A 31 -2.51 -0.07 -7.76
N ALA A 32 -1.44 -0.14 -8.56
CA ALA A 32 -1.07 -1.34 -9.29
C ALA A 32 -0.62 -2.47 -8.35
N CYS A 33 0.13 -2.16 -7.29
CA CYS A 33 0.47 -3.12 -6.23
C CYS A 33 -0.80 -3.69 -5.59
N TYR A 34 -1.75 -2.84 -5.20
CA TYR A 34 -3.02 -3.26 -4.63
C TYR A 34 -3.82 -4.17 -5.56
N ARG A 35 -3.90 -3.81 -6.85
CA ARG A 35 -4.58 -4.63 -7.86
C ARG A 35 -3.95 -6.02 -7.99
N ARG A 36 -2.63 -6.10 -8.11
CA ARG A 36 -1.90 -7.39 -8.21
C ARG A 36 -2.12 -8.27 -6.98
N TRP A 37 -2.09 -7.66 -5.80
CA TRP A 37 -2.37 -8.38 -4.56
C TRP A 37 -3.79 -8.96 -4.55
N TRP A 38 -4.79 -8.18 -4.99
CA TRP A 38 -6.19 -8.61 -5.06
C TRP A 38 -6.40 -9.77 -6.05
N GLU A 39 -5.80 -9.68 -7.25
CA GLU A 39 -5.86 -10.74 -8.27
C GLU A 39 -5.23 -12.06 -7.81
N GLY A 40 -4.22 -11.99 -6.93
CA GLY A 40 -3.56 -13.15 -6.34
C GLY A 40 -4.32 -13.81 -5.17
N ARG A 41 -5.38 -13.18 -4.63
CA ARG A 41 -6.13 -13.76 -3.50
C ARG A 41 -6.99 -14.93 -3.98
N LYS A 42 -6.74 -16.11 -3.40
CA LYS A 42 -7.64 -17.27 -3.47
C LYS A 42 -8.20 -17.56 -2.08
N TYR A 43 -9.53 -17.55 -1.97
CA TYR A 43 -10.28 -17.98 -0.79
C TYR A 43 -10.94 -19.34 -1.06
N PRO A 44 -11.14 -20.20 -0.04
CA PRO A 44 -10.76 -20.06 1.36
C PRO A 44 -9.37 -20.69 1.63
N LYS A 45 -8.55 -20.07 2.50
CA LYS A 45 -7.29 -20.69 2.94
C LYS A 45 -7.49 -21.41 4.26
N THR A 46 -7.03 -22.65 4.31
CA THR A 46 -7.05 -23.56 5.47
C THR A 46 -5.78 -23.45 6.33
N THR A 47 -4.89 -22.51 6.03
CA THR A 47 -3.59 -22.37 6.72
C THR A 47 -3.56 -21.11 7.56
N TRP A 48 -3.18 -21.25 8.84
CA TRP A 48 -2.89 -20.16 9.79
C TRP A 48 -1.60 -19.42 9.43
N THR A 49 -1.52 -18.85 8.23
CA THR A 49 -0.38 -18.01 7.83
C THR A 49 -0.53 -16.63 8.46
N ILE A 50 0.15 -16.43 9.60
CA ILE A 50 0.45 -15.11 10.17
C ILE A 50 1.62 -14.53 9.36
N ASP A 51 1.40 -14.30 8.06
CA ASP A 51 2.33 -13.52 7.26
C ASP A 51 1.79 -12.08 7.25
N PRO A 52 2.49 -11.12 7.88
CA PRO A 52 2.07 -9.71 7.90
C PRO A 52 1.82 -9.15 6.49
N CYS A 53 2.55 -9.64 5.50
CA CYS A 53 2.46 -9.22 4.10
C CYS A 53 1.33 -9.91 3.32
N TYR A 54 0.68 -10.93 3.91
CA TYR A 54 -0.46 -11.57 3.27
C TYR A 54 -1.71 -10.67 3.28
N ASP A 55 -1.93 -9.94 4.38
CA ASP A 55 -3.03 -8.99 4.52
C ASP A 55 -2.63 -7.54 4.19
N GLU A 56 -1.34 -7.28 3.98
CA GLU A 56 -0.82 -5.97 3.60
C GLU A 56 -0.47 -5.90 2.09
N PRO A 57 -1.32 -5.29 1.24
CA PRO A 57 -1.10 -5.20 -0.21
C PRO A 57 0.09 -4.33 -0.63
N LEU A 58 0.60 -3.50 0.27
CA LEU A 58 1.73 -2.60 0.04
C LEU A 58 3.01 -3.11 0.72
N CYS A 59 3.01 -4.31 1.29
CA CYS A 59 4.22 -4.86 1.90
C CYS A 59 5.37 -4.87 0.88
N GLY A 60 6.49 -4.27 1.27
CA GLY A 60 7.71 -4.22 0.46
C GLY A 60 7.69 -3.22 -0.70
N SER A 61 6.60 -2.47 -0.94
CA SER A 61 6.53 -1.47 -2.02
C SER A 61 7.09 -0.10 -1.64
N GLY A 62 7.46 0.11 -0.38
CA GLY A 62 7.93 1.41 0.10
C GLY A 62 6.81 2.44 0.30
N TYR A 63 5.55 2.03 0.16
CA TYR A 63 4.37 2.83 0.44
C TYR A 63 3.58 2.22 1.60
N ARG A 64 2.78 3.04 2.27
CA ARG A 64 1.83 2.57 3.29
C ARG A 64 0.56 3.39 3.28
N TRP A 65 -0.46 2.85 3.92
CA TRP A 65 -1.62 3.63 4.32
C TRP A 65 -1.24 4.49 5.54
N TRP A 66 -1.71 5.73 5.53
CA TRP A 66 -1.76 6.59 6.71
C TRP A 66 -3.00 6.30 7.54
#